data_AF-A0A0G0JLB2-F1
#
_entry.id   AF-A0A0G0JLB2-F1
#
_cell.length_a   1.000
_cell.length_b   1.000
_cell.length_c   1.000
_cell.angle_alpha   90.00
_cell.angle_beta   90.00
_cell.angle_gamma   90.00
#
_symmetry.space_group_name_H-M   'P 1'
#
loop_
_entity.id
_entity.type
_entity.pdbx_description
1 polymer ?
#
loop_
_entity_poly.entity_id
_entity_poly.type
_entity_poly.pdbx_seq_one_letter_code
_entity_poly.pdbx_strand_id
1 'polypeptide(L)' 'MGDKYSTKKISSTLIEEIKRALQSVGNFGSIEVYITKGIVSQITIRNIKKTVNSRNIDNKLS' A
#
# COMPACT_ATOMS: atom_id res chain seq x y z
N MET A 1 -19.73 -21.68 -9.75
CA MET A 1 -19.86 -20.55 -8.81
C MET A 1 -19.17 -19.34 -9.41
N GLY A 2 -19.91 -18.28 -9.72
CA GLY A 2 -19.32 -17.00 -10.11
C GLY A 2 -19.75 -15.98 -9.08
N ASP A 3 -18.82 -15.53 -8.25
CA ASP A 3 -19.09 -14.44 -7.32
C ASP A 3 -19.47 -13.22 -8.15
N LYS A 4 -20.74 -12.79 -8.04
CA LYS A 4 -21.23 -11.59 -8.70
C LYS A 4 -20.56 -10.39 -8.03
N TYR A 5 -19.41 -9.97 -8.55
CA TYR A 5 -18.87 -8.66 -8.22
C TYR A 5 -19.95 -7.61 -8.49
N SER A 6 -20.10 -6.67 -7.56
CA SER A 6 -21.13 -5.65 -7.66
C SER A 6 -21.00 -4.88 -8.98
N THR A 7 -22.07 -4.86 -9.80
CA THR A 7 -22.14 -4.11 -11.06
C THR A 7 -22.39 -2.61 -10.83
N LYS A 8 -22.47 -2.17 -9.57
CA LYS A 8 -22.60 -0.76 -9.24
C LYS A 8 -21.32 -0.04 -9.63
N LYS A 9 -21.48 1.12 -10.29
CA LYS A 9 -20.36 1.98 -10.66
C LYS A 9 -19.53 2.27 -9.42
N ILE A 10 -18.26 1.89 -9.44
CA ILE A 10 -17.28 2.29 -8.43
C ILE A 10 -17.22 3.82 -8.44
N SER A 11 -17.33 4.47 -7.28
CA SER A 11 -17.25 5.93 -7.23
C SER A 11 -15.85 6.39 -7.67
N SER A 12 -15.80 7.49 -8.42
CA SER A 12 -14.52 8.10 -8.80
C SER A 12 -13.69 8.48 -7.57
N THR A 13 -14.36 8.94 -6.51
CA THR A 13 -13.76 9.26 -5.22
C THR A 13 -13.00 8.09 -4.61
N LEU A 14 -13.61 6.89 -4.56
CA LEU A 14 -12.97 5.67 -4.06
C LEU A 14 -11.71 5.31 -4.88
N ILE A 15 -11.78 5.43 -6.20
CA ILE A 15 -10.62 5.18 -7.07
C ILE A 15 -9.50 6.18 -6.78
N GLU A 16 -9.82 7.46 -6.61
CA GLU A 16 -8.83 8.48 -6.29
C GLU A 16 -8.21 8.30 -4.91
N GLU A 17 -8.99 7.92 -3.90
CA GLU A 17 -8.49 7.63 -2.55
C GLU A 17 -7.49 6.47 -2.56
N ILE A 18 -7.82 5.38 -3.27
CA ILE A 18 -6.91 4.24 -3.45
C ILE A 18 -5.64 4.68 -4.19
N LYS A 19 -5.76 5.50 -5.25
CA LYS A 19 -4.59 6.01 -5.98
C LYS A 19 -3.69 6.86 -5.09
N ARG A 20 -4.26 7.79 -4.33
CA ARG A 20 -3.52 8.65 -3.37
C ARG A 20 -2.81 7.80 -2.30
N ALA A 21 -3.48 6.78 -1.79
CA ALA A 21 -2.90 5.85 -0.84
C ALA A 21 -1.71 5.07 -1.42
N LEU A 22 -1.84 4.53 -2.64
CA LEU A 22 -0.73 3.83 -3.31
C LEU A 22 0.47 4.76 -3.56
N GLN A 23 0.22 6.01 -3.94
CA GLN A 23 1.29 7.02 -4.15
C GLN A 23 2.02 7.39 -2.86
N SER A 24 1.37 7.25 -1.71
CA SER A 24 1.98 7.50 -0.39
C SER A 24 2.85 6.35 0.11
N VAL A 25 2.75 5.17 -0.50
CA VAL A 25 3.71 4.09 -0.26
C VAL A 25 5.03 4.51 -0.89
N GLY A 26 6.09 4.51 -0.10
CA GLY A 26 7.44 4.77 -0.62
C GLY A 26 7.93 3.64 -1.55
N ASN A 27 9.24 3.37 -1.55
CA ASN A 27 9.80 2.34 -2.44
C ASN A 27 9.25 0.92 -2.20
N PHE A 28 8.89 0.58 -0.96
CA PHE A 28 8.32 -0.71 -0.61
C PHE A 28 7.27 -0.53 0.48
N GLY A 29 6.19 -1.33 0.39
CA GLY A 29 5.14 -1.32 1.39
C GLY A 29 3.86 -1.96 0.90
N SER A 30 2.79 -1.76 1.66
CA SER A 30 1.45 -2.22 1.34
C SER A 30 0.42 -1.20 1.81
N ILE A 31 -0.74 -1.20 1.16
CA ILE A 31 -1.93 -0.52 1.67
C ILE A 31 -3.00 -1.56 2.01
N GLU A 32 -3.80 -1.26 3.02
CA GLU A 32 -4.98 -2.02 3.39
C GLU A 32 -6.18 -1.07 3.39
N VAL A 33 -7.25 -1.46 2.68
CA VAL A 33 -8.41 -0.61 2.43
C VAL A 33 -9.65 -1.28 3.00
N TYR A 34 -10.33 -0.60 3.91
CA TYR A 34 -11.58 -1.06 4.50
C TYR A 34 -12.76 -0.34 3.85
N ILE A 35 -13.71 -1.12 3.33
CA ILE A 35 -14.89 -0.61 2.63
C ILE A 35 -16.15 -1.02 3.42
N THR A 36 -16.94 -0.03 3.81
CA THR A 36 -18.22 -0.23 4.50
C THR A 36 -19.33 0.45 3.70
N LYS A 37 -20.41 -0.29 3.38
CA LYS A 37 -21.54 0.24 2.59
C LYS A 37 -21.14 0.88 1.25
N GLY A 38 -20.02 0.43 0.65
CA GLY A 38 -19.50 0.97 -0.61
C GLY A 38 -18.69 2.26 -0.47
N ILE A 39 -18.33 2.66 0.75
CA ILE A 39 -17.52 3.84 1.07
C ILE A 39 -16.23 3.39 1.76
N VAL A 40 -15.09 4.01 1.44
CA VAL A 40 -13.84 3.81 2.18
C VAL A 40 -14.03 4.34 3.59
N SER A 41 -13.94 3.45 4.58
CA SER A 41 -14.01 3.86 5.99
C SER A 41 -12.61 4.09 6.57
N GLN A 42 -11.61 3.37 6.07
CA GLN A 42 -10.23 3.51 6.53
C GLN A 42 -9.24 3.02 5.47
N ILE A 43 -8.09 3.68 5.41
CA ILE A 43 -6.91 3.22 4.69
C ILE A 43 -5.74 3.16 5.67
N THR A 44 -5.10 2.00 5.75
CA THR A 44 -3.86 1.82 6.51
C THR A 44 -2.70 1.65 5.54
N ILE A 45 -1.60 2.36 5.76
CA ILE A 45 -0.39 2.28 4.94
C ILE A 45 0.74 1.70 5.77
N ARG A 46 1.39 0.65 5.27
CA ARG A 46 2.57 0.05 5.87
C ARG A 46 3.77 0.26 4.97
N ASN A 47 4.63 1.19 5.34
CA ASN A 47 5.91 1.41 4.64
C ASN A 47 6.96 0.41 5.11
N ILE A 48 7.72 -0.15 4.17
CA ILE A 48 8.83 -1.06 4.41
C ILE A 48 10.12 -0.35 4.01
N LYS A 49 10.96 -0.03 5.00
CA LYS A 49 12.29 0.51 4.75
C LYS A 49 13.29 -0.63 4.71
N LYS A 50 13.81 -0.96 3.51
CA LYS A 50 14.96 -1.86 3.39
C LYS A 50 16.19 -1.14 3.94
N THR A 51 16.77 -1.67 5.01
CA THR A 51 18.06 -1.21 5.51
C THR A 51 19.15 -2.03 4.83
N VAL A 52 19.98 -1.39 4.01
CA VAL A 52 21.19 -2.03 3.49
C VAL A 52 22.11 -2.26 4.69
N ASN A 53 22.39 -3.52 5.02
CA ASN A 53 23.21 -3.85 6.18
C ASN A 53 24.68 -3.64 5.78
N SER A 54 25.19 -2.42 5.89
CA SER A 54 26.61 -2.12 5.75
C SER A 54 27.38 -2.66 6.96
N ARG A 55 27.43 -3.99 7.14
CA ARG A 55 28.31 -4.62 8.11
C ARG A 55 29.61 -5.03 7.41
N ASN A 56 30.66 -4.27 7.72
CA ASN A 56 32.09 -4.56 7.56
C ASN A 56 32.67 -4.63 6.13
N ILE A 57 33.30 -3.53 5.70
CA ILE A 57 34.45 -3.58 4.77
C ILE A 57 35.68 -2.85 5.36
N ASP A 58 35.69 -2.54 6.66
CA ASP A 58 36.77 -1.71 7.24
C ASP A 58 37.90 -2.52 7.88
N ASN A 59 37.83 -3.85 7.89
CA ASN A 59 38.87 -4.71 8.48
C ASN A 59 39.74 -5.42 7.42
N LYS A 60 40.31 -4.65 6.48
CA LYS A 60 41.37 -5.15 5.57
C LYS A 60 42.44 -4.09 5.26
N LEU A 61 42.78 -3.26 6.23
CA LEU A 61 43.95 -2.37 6.22
C LEU A 61 44.56 -2.33 7.64
N SER A 62 45.26 -3.40 8.03
CA SER A 62 46.23 -3.44 9.13
C SER A 62 47.19 -4.58 8.87
#